data_AF-Q89ZU5-F1
#
_entry.id   AF-Q89ZU5-F1
#
_cell.length_a   1.000
_cell.length_b   1.000
_cell.length_c   1.000
_cell.angle_alpha   90.00
_cell.angle_beta   90.00
_cell.angle_gamma   90.00
#
_symmetry.space_group_name_H-M   'P 1'
#
loop_
_entity.id
_entity.type
_entity.pdbx_description
1 polymer ?
#
loop_
_entity_poly.entity_id
_entity_poly.type
_entity_poly.pdbx_seq_one_letter_code
_entity_poly.pdbx_strand_id
1 'polypeptide(L)'
;MENLIFDIGFHKGEDTLFYLLKGYRVIAVDADPDLINEWQNIFKKYIENGKLLLLNYVISDTNDVDTDFYIGPNTIWSSTKVSISSRMCCKAIKKKIKSKRLDHLFHEYGTPFYCKIDIEGNDIIALQTMEKVSEKPLYISVETECIGEDEDIAGHELDTLNALYQLGYRKFKLVDQRTLTVLDYNCFYKNNSEHNWFEQIETNCKYAEELIVLSDTDQRVKFTDFFPGSSGPFGEELAGKWYDYPQAKEMLKKHREDKMRLNEPAWTFWCDWHATF
;
A
#
# COMPACT_ATOMS: atom_id res chain seq x y z
N MET A 1 -18.25 14.97 -0.08
CA MET A 1 -17.35 14.33 0.90
C MET A 1 -16.10 13.77 0.20
N GLU A 2 -15.59 14.46 -0.83
CA GLU A 2 -14.67 13.85 -1.84
C GLU A 2 -13.17 14.07 -1.56
N ASN A 3 -12.80 14.61 -0.39
CA ASN A 3 -11.44 15.09 -0.15
C ASN A 3 -10.71 14.37 1.01
N LEU A 4 -11.19 13.21 1.47
CA LEU A 4 -10.59 12.49 2.59
C LEU A 4 -9.86 11.25 2.09
N ILE A 5 -8.59 11.13 2.45
CA ILE A 5 -7.76 9.95 2.17
C ILE A 5 -7.28 9.36 3.49
N PHE A 6 -7.28 8.04 3.57
CA PHE A 6 -6.60 7.32 4.62
C PHE A 6 -5.32 6.69 4.09
N ASP A 7 -4.22 6.95 4.79
CA ASP A 7 -2.92 6.34 4.52
C ASP A 7 -2.56 5.45 5.71
N ILE A 8 -2.88 4.16 5.59
CA ILE A 8 -2.63 3.16 6.63
C ILE A 8 -1.29 2.48 6.32
N GLY A 9 -0.30 2.70 7.18
CA GLY A 9 1.10 2.41 6.90
C GLY A 9 1.82 3.62 6.33
N PHE A 10 1.75 4.74 7.07
CA PHE A 10 2.32 6.03 6.67
C PHE A 10 3.83 5.98 6.41
N HIS A 11 4.57 5.17 7.17
CA HIS A 11 6.03 5.03 7.13
C HIS A 11 6.77 6.37 7.18
N LYS A 12 7.33 6.84 6.07
CA LYS A 12 8.02 8.13 5.94
C LYS A 12 7.17 9.19 5.22
N GLY A 13 5.93 8.86 4.89
CA GLY A 13 4.92 9.78 4.38
C GLY A 13 5.03 10.06 2.88
N GLU A 14 5.63 9.19 2.09
CA GLU A 14 5.74 9.34 0.64
C GLU A 14 4.35 9.40 -0.02
N ASP A 15 3.47 8.45 0.30
CA ASP A 15 2.07 8.44 -0.14
C ASP A 15 1.29 9.64 0.42
N THR A 16 1.40 9.88 1.74
CA THR A 16 0.78 11.04 2.39
C THR A 16 1.16 12.37 1.72
N LEU A 17 2.44 12.58 1.39
CA LEU A 17 2.88 13.81 0.73
C LEU A 17 2.27 13.93 -0.66
N PHE A 18 2.24 12.85 -1.44
CA PHE A 18 1.58 12.83 -2.74
C PHE A 18 0.10 13.24 -2.63
N TYR A 19 -0.65 12.64 -1.70
CA TYR A 19 -2.05 12.97 -1.45
C TYR A 19 -2.26 14.43 -1.01
N LEU A 20 -1.38 14.94 -0.14
CA LEU A 20 -1.44 16.33 0.32
C LEU A 20 -1.16 17.33 -0.80
N LEU A 21 -0.20 17.03 -1.69
CA LEU A 21 0.12 17.86 -2.86
C LEU A 21 -1.02 17.87 -3.89
N LYS A 22 -1.77 16.77 -4.00
CA LYS A 22 -3.03 16.69 -4.75
C LYS A 22 -4.19 17.46 -4.11
N GLY A 23 -4.00 18.00 -2.91
CA GLY A 23 -4.95 18.87 -2.21
C GLY A 23 -5.91 18.14 -1.27
N TYR A 24 -5.77 16.83 -1.10
CA TYR A 24 -6.60 16.03 -0.19
C TYR A 24 -6.30 16.36 1.28
N ARG A 25 -7.27 16.06 2.13
CA ARG A 25 -7.07 15.91 3.58
C ARG A 25 -6.74 14.45 3.84
N VAL A 26 -5.69 14.21 4.61
CA VAL A 26 -5.15 12.88 4.88
C VAL A 26 -5.24 12.55 6.37
N ILE A 27 -5.72 11.36 6.69
CA ILE A 27 -5.56 10.73 8.00
C ILE A 27 -4.52 9.62 7.80
N ALA A 28 -3.31 9.84 8.32
CA ALA A 28 -2.24 8.87 8.20
C ALA A 28 -2.04 8.14 9.53
N VAL A 29 -1.82 6.84 9.46
CA VAL A 29 -1.62 5.98 10.63
C VAL A 29 -0.34 5.18 10.46
N ASP A 30 0.53 5.23 11.47
CA ASP A 30 1.67 4.34 11.58
C ASP A 30 1.79 3.76 12.98
N ALA A 31 2.34 2.55 13.07
CA ALA A 31 2.60 1.91 14.35
C ALA A 31 3.93 2.34 14.98
N ASP A 32 4.93 2.76 14.20
CA ASP A 32 6.23 3.19 14.73
C ASP A 32 6.15 4.62 15.29
N PRO A 33 6.25 4.80 16.63
CA PRO A 33 6.20 6.13 17.22
C PRO A 33 7.41 6.99 16.83
N ASP A 34 8.55 6.39 16.47
CA ASP A 34 9.74 7.17 16.13
C ASP A 34 9.54 7.85 14.77
N LEU A 35 8.96 7.14 13.80
CA LEU A 35 8.57 7.73 12.50
C LEU A 35 7.52 8.82 12.68
N ILE A 36 6.45 8.57 13.47
CA ILE A 36 5.43 9.59 13.72
C ILE A 36 6.06 10.86 14.32
N ASN A 37 6.96 10.71 15.30
CA ASN A 37 7.61 11.85 15.95
C ASN A 37 8.58 12.59 15.02
N GLU A 38 9.35 11.86 14.21
CA GLU A 38 10.29 12.43 13.24
C GLU A 38 9.56 13.27 12.20
N TRP A 39 8.50 12.71 11.61
CA TRP A 39 7.81 13.32 10.47
C TRP A 39 6.79 14.40 10.85
N GLN A 40 6.38 14.49 12.13
CA GLN A 40 5.55 15.60 12.63
C GLN A 40 6.11 16.98 12.29
N ASN A 41 7.43 17.16 12.38
CA ASN A 41 8.06 18.45 12.07
C ASN A 41 8.08 18.74 10.57
N ILE A 42 8.31 17.71 9.75
CA ILE A 42 8.36 17.85 8.28
C ILE A 42 6.97 18.20 7.73
N PHE A 43 5.92 17.54 8.25
CA PHE A 43 4.54 17.80 7.85
C PHE A 43 3.85 18.90 8.67
N LYS A 44 4.58 19.62 9.53
CA LYS A 44 4.02 20.61 10.48
C LYS A 44 3.02 21.57 9.83
N LYS A 45 3.35 22.11 8.65
CA LYS A 45 2.47 23.02 7.90
C LYS A 45 1.11 22.38 7.57
N TYR A 46 1.09 21.12 7.16
CA TYR A 46 -0.14 20.40 6.82
C TYR A 46 -0.92 19.97 8.06
N ILE A 47 -0.23 19.69 9.16
CA ILE A 47 -0.87 19.38 10.45
C ILE A 47 -1.55 20.63 11.02
N GLU A 48 -0.82 21.75 11.08
CA GLU A 48 -1.33 23.02 11.64
C GLU A 48 -2.51 23.59 10.84
N ASN A 49 -2.57 23.35 9.53
CA ASN A 49 -3.69 23.78 8.69
C ASN A 49 -4.82 22.74 8.58
N GLY A 50 -4.74 21.62 9.31
CA GLY A 50 -5.76 20.58 9.37
C GLY A 50 -5.87 19.69 8.13
N LYS A 51 -4.91 19.76 7.19
CA LYS A 51 -4.85 18.88 6.03
C LYS A 51 -4.28 17.50 6.36
N LEU A 52 -3.49 17.36 7.41
CA LEU A 52 -2.95 16.09 7.86
C LEU A 52 -3.29 15.83 9.33
N LEU A 53 -3.78 14.63 9.65
CA LEU A 53 -3.79 14.09 11.00
C LEU A 53 -2.89 12.85 11.03
N LEU A 54 -1.83 12.88 11.83
CA LEU A 54 -0.96 11.73 12.08
C LEU A 54 -1.39 11.02 13.36
N LEU A 55 -1.65 9.72 13.26
CA LEU A 55 -2.07 8.87 14.38
C LEU A 55 -1.06 7.75 14.60
N ASN A 56 -0.74 7.46 15.87
CA ASN A 56 0.14 6.35 16.22
C ASN A 56 -0.66 5.16 16.75
N TYR A 57 -0.97 4.20 15.88
CA TYR A 57 -1.71 2.99 16.22
C TYR A 57 -1.22 1.79 15.41
N VAL A 58 -1.29 0.61 16.01
CA VAL A 58 -1.28 -0.65 15.26
C VAL A 58 -2.70 -0.89 14.74
N ILE A 59 -2.89 -0.94 13.43
CA ILE A 59 -4.18 -1.37 12.87
C ILE A 59 -4.34 -2.87 13.08
N SER A 60 -5.44 -3.26 13.74
CA SER A 60 -5.77 -4.65 14.06
C SER A 60 -7.28 -4.86 14.23
N ASP A 61 -7.69 -6.04 14.71
CA ASP A 61 -9.07 -6.39 15.02
C ASP A 61 -9.57 -5.87 16.39
N THR A 62 -8.72 -5.23 17.18
CA THR A 62 -9.03 -4.68 18.51
C THR A 62 -8.84 -3.16 18.59
N ASN A 63 -9.40 -2.53 19.63
CA ASN A 63 -9.16 -1.12 19.96
C ASN A 63 -8.55 -0.99 21.37
N ASP A 64 -7.61 -0.06 21.53
CA ASP A 64 -7.01 0.37 22.79
C ASP A 64 -6.27 -0.73 23.59
N VAL A 65 -5.92 -1.84 22.93
CA VAL A 65 -5.13 -2.93 23.49
C VAL A 65 -3.64 -2.69 23.25
N ASP A 66 -2.78 -3.01 24.23
CA ASP A 66 -1.32 -2.94 24.06
C ASP A 66 -0.80 -4.12 23.22
N THR A 67 -0.67 -3.87 21.92
CA THR A 67 -0.24 -4.85 20.92
C THR A 67 1.28 -4.81 20.73
N ASP A 68 1.86 -5.99 20.53
CA ASP A 68 3.29 -6.11 20.20
C ASP A 68 3.52 -5.66 18.75
N PHE A 69 4.43 -4.71 18.57
CA PHE A 69 4.91 -4.26 17.27
C PHE A 69 6.43 -4.37 17.22
N TYR A 70 6.97 -4.89 16.13
CA TYR A 70 8.38 -5.19 15.97
C TYR A 70 8.97 -4.31 14.88
N ILE A 71 9.84 -3.40 15.26
CA ILE A 71 10.49 -2.45 14.36
C ILE A 71 11.79 -3.06 13.86
N GLY A 72 11.84 -3.36 12.55
CA GLY A 72 13.03 -3.91 11.90
C GLY A 72 14.09 -2.83 11.65
N PRO A 73 15.36 -3.20 11.44
CA PRO A 73 16.40 -2.26 11.00
C PRO A 73 16.11 -1.71 9.59
N ASN A 74 15.47 -2.52 8.74
CA ASN A 74 14.73 -2.01 7.59
C ASN A 74 13.30 -1.72 8.04
N THR A 75 12.98 -0.45 8.27
CA THR A 75 11.71 -0.05 8.86
C THR A 75 10.50 -0.37 7.98
N ILE A 76 10.71 -0.57 6.67
CA ILE A 76 9.67 -1.01 5.73
C ILE A 76 9.06 -2.33 6.20
N TRP A 77 9.85 -3.29 6.69
CA TRP A 77 9.33 -4.59 7.12
C TRP A 77 8.79 -4.60 8.57
N SER A 78 8.62 -3.44 9.20
CA SER A 78 8.13 -3.40 10.59
C SER A 78 6.71 -3.94 10.65
N SER A 79 6.43 -4.86 11.58
CA SER A 79 5.19 -5.62 11.58
C SER A 79 4.81 -6.08 12.98
N THR A 80 3.57 -6.53 13.16
CA THR A 80 3.19 -7.30 14.34
C THR A 80 3.75 -8.74 14.29
N LYS A 81 4.21 -9.18 13.11
CA LYS A 81 4.77 -10.52 12.88
C LYS A 81 6.30 -10.48 12.86
N VAL A 82 6.92 -11.23 13.77
CA VAL A 82 8.39 -11.36 13.86
C VAL A 82 9.00 -11.95 12.59
N SER A 83 8.28 -12.87 11.94
CA SER A 83 8.68 -13.51 10.68
C SER A 83 8.82 -12.53 9.50
N ILE A 84 8.20 -11.35 9.59
CA ILE A 84 8.32 -10.25 8.63
C ILE A 84 9.36 -9.24 9.12
N SER A 85 9.23 -8.76 10.37
CA SER A 85 10.12 -7.72 10.92
C SER A 85 11.58 -8.14 11.07
N SER A 86 11.83 -9.44 11.09
CA SER A 86 13.15 -10.03 11.29
C SER A 86 13.67 -10.76 10.04
N ARG A 87 13.06 -10.50 8.86
CA ARG A 87 13.53 -10.99 7.56
C ARG A 87 15.04 -10.79 7.42
N MET A 88 15.70 -11.75 6.79
CA MET A 88 17.15 -11.78 6.59
C MET A 88 17.94 -11.80 7.93
N CYS A 89 17.42 -12.52 8.93
CA CYS A 89 18.00 -12.65 10.27
C CYS A 89 18.25 -11.32 11.00
N CYS A 90 17.47 -10.29 10.66
CA CYS A 90 17.59 -8.97 11.27
C CYS A 90 16.95 -8.97 12.67
N LYS A 91 17.59 -8.31 13.65
CA LYS A 91 17.02 -8.21 15.00
C LYS A 91 16.07 -7.02 15.11
N ALA A 92 14.78 -7.29 15.14
CA ALA A 92 13.76 -6.26 15.39
C ALA A 92 13.71 -5.83 16.87
N ILE A 93 13.29 -4.59 17.09
CA ILE A 93 13.03 -4.01 18.41
C ILE A 93 11.54 -4.09 18.69
N LYS A 94 11.17 -4.76 19.77
CA LYS A 94 9.78 -4.89 20.21
C LYS A 94 9.33 -3.64 20.98
N LYS A 95 8.20 -3.06 20.58
CA LYS A 95 7.48 -1.99 21.30
C LYS A 95 6.03 -2.42 21.56
N LYS A 96 5.40 -1.80 22.56
CA LYS A 96 3.96 -1.91 22.85
C LYS A 96 3.26 -0.67 22.35
N ILE A 97 2.34 -0.83 21.41
CA ILE A 97 1.60 0.25 20.76
C ILE A 97 0.11 -0.05 20.89
N LYS A 98 -0.71 0.99 21.08
CA LYS A 98 -2.16 0.82 21.16
C LYS A 98 -2.71 0.36 19.82
N SER A 99 -3.64 -0.59 19.87
CA SER A 99 -4.37 -1.03 18.70
C SER A 99 -5.53 -0.11 18.34
N LYS A 100 -5.89 -0.09 17.06
CA LYS A 100 -7.12 0.53 16.56
C LYS A 100 -7.69 -0.31 15.43
N ARG A 101 -9.01 -0.42 15.36
CA ARG A 101 -9.69 -0.99 14.19
C ARG A 101 -9.88 0.04 13.09
N LEU A 102 -9.80 -0.38 11.83
CA LEU A 102 -9.96 0.52 10.69
C LEU A 102 -11.40 1.06 10.58
N ASP A 103 -12.41 0.22 10.81
CA ASP A 103 -13.82 0.64 10.86
C ASP A 103 -14.11 1.72 11.91
N HIS A 104 -13.44 1.66 13.07
CA HIS A 104 -13.54 2.69 14.10
C HIS A 104 -12.95 4.03 13.66
N LEU A 105 -11.85 4.02 12.88
CA LEU A 105 -11.30 5.25 12.33
C LEU A 105 -12.25 5.88 11.30
N PHE A 106 -12.93 5.06 10.49
CA PHE A 106 -13.98 5.58 9.58
C PHE A 106 -15.15 6.20 10.35
N HIS A 107 -15.58 5.59 11.45
CA HIS A 107 -16.61 6.15 12.30
C HIS A 107 -16.19 7.50 12.93
N GLU A 108 -14.92 7.61 13.33
CA GLU A 108 -14.39 8.80 14.03
C GLU A 108 -14.09 9.97 13.07
N TYR A 109 -13.55 9.69 11.88
CA TYR A 109 -13.05 10.73 10.97
C TYR A 109 -13.81 10.82 9.63
N GLY A 110 -14.74 9.90 9.39
CA GLY A 110 -15.50 9.75 8.15
C GLY A 110 -14.93 8.66 7.23
N THR A 111 -15.80 8.10 6.38
CA THR A 111 -15.39 7.17 5.32
C THR A 111 -14.58 7.92 4.26
N PRO A 112 -13.36 7.46 3.93
CA PRO A 112 -12.53 8.15 2.96
C PRO A 112 -13.00 7.91 1.52
N PHE A 113 -12.62 8.80 0.61
CA PHE A 113 -12.72 8.59 -0.83
C PHE A 113 -11.76 7.48 -1.28
N TYR A 114 -10.53 7.51 -0.76
CA TYR A 114 -9.47 6.56 -1.04
C TYR A 114 -8.82 6.06 0.25
N CYS A 115 -8.60 4.76 0.38
CA CYS A 115 -7.88 4.16 1.52
C CYS A 115 -6.69 3.34 1.01
N LYS A 116 -5.47 3.72 1.37
CA LYS A 116 -4.27 2.88 1.21
C LYS A 116 -4.07 2.04 2.45
N ILE A 117 -3.73 0.77 2.29
CA ILE A 117 -3.41 -0.17 3.36
C ILE A 117 -2.16 -0.94 2.97
N ASP A 118 -1.08 -0.70 3.70
CA ASP A 118 0.20 -1.39 3.51
C ASP A 118 0.91 -1.42 4.86
N ILE A 119 0.59 -2.46 5.63
CA ILE A 119 1.03 -2.63 7.02
C ILE A 119 1.62 -4.02 7.25
N GLU A 120 2.22 -4.58 6.19
CA GLU A 120 3.17 -5.69 6.23
C GLU A 120 2.63 -6.88 7.04
N GLY A 121 1.51 -7.42 6.57
CA GLY A 121 0.92 -8.66 7.07
C GLY A 121 -0.31 -8.49 7.96
N ASN A 122 -0.70 -7.26 8.29
CA ASN A 122 -1.96 -6.93 8.99
C ASN A 122 -3.06 -6.43 8.03
N ASP A 123 -2.79 -6.37 6.74
CA ASP A 123 -3.62 -5.80 5.69
C ASP A 123 -5.00 -6.47 5.61
N ILE A 124 -5.00 -7.81 5.60
CA ILE A 124 -6.22 -8.62 5.63
C ILE A 124 -7.03 -8.39 6.89
N ILE A 125 -6.38 -8.19 8.04
CA ILE A 125 -7.04 -7.92 9.32
C ILE A 125 -7.76 -6.57 9.24
N ALA A 126 -7.11 -5.55 8.67
CA ALA A 126 -7.72 -4.25 8.45
C ALA A 126 -8.98 -4.36 7.57
N LEU A 127 -8.91 -5.09 6.45
CA LEU A 127 -10.07 -5.35 5.57
C LEU A 127 -11.21 -6.06 6.31
N GLN A 128 -10.91 -7.09 7.10
CA GLN A 128 -11.91 -7.86 7.85
C GLN A 128 -12.67 -6.98 8.85
N THR A 129 -12.04 -5.94 9.41
CA THR A 129 -12.76 -5.02 10.30
C THR A 129 -13.88 -4.26 9.57
N MET A 130 -13.79 -4.12 8.25
CA MET A 130 -14.74 -3.34 7.44
C MET A 130 -16.00 -4.11 7.00
N GLU A 131 -16.12 -5.41 7.29
CA GLU A 131 -17.22 -6.25 6.81
C GLU A 131 -18.62 -5.69 7.13
N LYS A 132 -18.77 -5.10 8.32
CA LYS A 132 -20.04 -4.55 8.83
C LYS A 132 -20.22 -3.05 8.55
N VAL A 133 -19.25 -2.42 7.88
CA VAL A 133 -19.32 -1.00 7.53
C VAL A 133 -20.24 -0.84 6.31
N SER A 134 -21.26 -0.01 6.44
CA SER A 134 -22.25 0.24 5.38
C SER A 134 -21.66 1.03 4.22
N GLU A 135 -20.91 2.09 4.51
CA GLU A 135 -20.26 2.95 3.53
C GLU A 135 -18.77 2.61 3.46
N LYS A 136 -18.32 2.12 2.32
CA LYS A 136 -16.93 1.75 2.10
C LYS A 136 -16.23 2.81 1.24
N PRO A 137 -14.89 2.90 1.32
CA PRO A 137 -14.14 3.75 0.42
C PRO A 137 -14.51 3.47 -1.04
N LEU A 138 -14.61 4.52 -1.86
CA LEU A 138 -14.89 4.33 -3.29
C LEU A 138 -13.71 3.63 -3.98
N TYR A 139 -12.51 3.94 -3.52
CA TYR A 139 -11.27 3.33 -3.97
C TYR A 139 -10.46 2.83 -2.77
N ILE A 140 -9.79 1.70 -2.96
CA ILE A 140 -8.87 1.14 -1.98
C ILE A 140 -7.63 0.64 -2.70
N SER A 141 -6.45 0.83 -2.11
CA SER A 141 -5.24 0.08 -2.45
C SER A 141 -4.82 -0.73 -1.23
N VAL A 142 -4.52 -2.01 -1.45
CA VAL A 142 -4.07 -2.90 -0.39
C VAL A 142 -3.00 -3.84 -0.92
N GLU A 143 -1.92 -4.04 -0.17
CA GLU A 143 -0.89 -5.02 -0.53
C GLU A 143 -1.52 -6.41 -0.73
N THR A 144 -1.02 -7.17 -1.70
CA THR A 144 -1.27 -8.63 -1.74
C THR A 144 -0.73 -9.32 -0.48
N GLU A 145 -0.84 -10.64 -0.39
CA GLU A 145 -0.41 -11.36 0.80
C GLU A 145 1.07 -11.15 1.15
N CYS A 146 1.33 -10.42 2.23
CA CYS A 146 2.66 -10.26 2.81
C CYS A 146 2.98 -11.42 3.77
N ILE A 147 3.91 -12.28 3.34
CA ILE A 147 4.32 -13.50 4.06
C ILE A 147 5.69 -13.36 4.71
N GLY A 148 5.87 -13.98 5.88
CA GLY A 148 7.18 -14.07 6.53
C GLY A 148 8.22 -14.87 5.74
N GLU A 149 9.51 -14.78 6.13
CA GLU A 149 10.62 -15.44 5.42
C GLU A 149 10.45 -16.97 5.30
N ASP A 150 9.92 -17.59 6.35
CA ASP A 150 9.71 -19.04 6.47
C ASP A 150 8.23 -19.45 6.30
N GLU A 151 7.37 -18.55 5.84
CA GLU A 151 5.93 -18.81 5.70
C GLU A 151 5.58 -19.29 4.30
N ASP A 152 4.67 -20.26 4.23
CA ASP A 152 4.07 -20.74 2.98
C ASP A 152 2.72 -20.05 2.76
N ILE A 153 2.52 -19.57 1.54
CA ILE A 153 1.28 -18.92 1.11
C ILE A 153 0.22 -19.92 0.61
N ALA A 154 0.56 -21.20 0.49
CA ALA A 154 -0.32 -22.23 -0.03
C ALA A 154 -1.69 -22.25 0.70
N GLY A 155 -2.77 -22.11 -0.08
CA GLY A 155 -4.14 -22.03 0.42
C GLY A 155 -4.63 -20.63 0.81
N HIS A 156 -3.72 -19.66 0.93
CA HIS A 156 -3.98 -18.27 1.30
C HIS A 156 -3.76 -17.28 0.15
N GLU A 157 -3.45 -17.77 -1.05
CA GLU A 157 -2.98 -16.97 -2.18
C GLU A 157 -3.97 -15.92 -2.68
N LEU A 158 -5.22 -15.98 -2.25
CA LEU A 158 -6.31 -15.13 -2.72
C LEU A 158 -7.02 -14.41 -1.58
N ASP A 159 -6.54 -14.52 -0.34
CA ASP A 159 -7.27 -14.04 0.83
C ASP A 159 -7.58 -12.55 0.74
N THR A 160 -6.63 -11.74 0.27
CA THR A 160 -6.82 -10.29 0.10
C THR A 160 -7.84 -9.99 -0.99
N LEU A 161 -7.70 -10.61 -2.16
CA LEU A 161 -8.63 -10.42 -3.28
C LEU A 161 -10.05 -10.89 -2.90
N ASN A 162 -10.15 -12.01 -2.17
CA ASN A 162 -11.41 -12.55 -1.66
C ASN A 162 -12.07 -11.57 -0.69
N ALA A 163 -11.31 -11.02 0.27
CA ALA A 163 -11.82 -10.04 1.22
C ALA A 163 -12.33 -8.79 0.51
N LEU A 164 -11.58 -8.24 -0.46
CA LEU A 164 -12.04 -7.12 -1.27
C LEU A 164 -13.36 -7.43 -2.01
N TYR A 165 -13.46 -8.63 -2.60
CA TYR A 165 -14.69 -9.05 -3.29
C TYR A 165 -15.87 -9.20 -2.32
N GLN A 166 -15.65 -9.75 -1.12
CA GLN A 166 -16.70 -9.84 -0.08
C GLN A 166 -17.13 -8.46 0.42
N LEU A 167 -16.22 -7.49 0.46
CA LEU A 167 -16.53 -6.10 0.79
C LEU A 167 -17.36 -5.40 -0.30
N GLY A 168 -17.46 -5.97 -1.50
CA GLY A 168 -18.32 -5.46 -2.57
C GLY A 168 -17.59 -4.86 -3.76
N TYR A 169 -16.25 -4.78 -3.73
CA TYR A 169 -15.46 -4.33 -4.87
C TYR A 169 -15.56 -5.33 -6.04
N ARG A 170 -15.57 -4.84 -7.27
CA ARG A 170 -15.74 -5.68 -8.49
C ARG A 170 -14.75 -5.39 -9.60
N LYS A 171 -14.03 -4.27 -9.53
CA LYS A 171 -12.98 -3.90 -10.49
C LYS A 171 -11.64 -3.88 -9.76
N PHE A 172 -10.66 -4.55 -10.35
CA PHE A 172 -9.35 -4.74 -9.74
C PHE A 172 -8.21 -4.42 -10.72
N LYS A 173 -7.16 -3.78 -10.23
CA LYS A 173 -5.85 -3.68 -10.89
C LYS A 173 -4.82 -4.30 -9.96
N LEU A 174 -4.02 -5.21 -10.50
CA LEU A 174 -2.85 -5.75 -9.80
C LEU A 174 -1.65 -4.92 -10.22
N VAL A 175 -1.00 -4.24 -9.29
CA VAL A 175 0.03 -3.23 -9.58
C VAL A 175 1.33 -3.65 -8.96
N ASP A 176 2.41 -3.73 -9.74
CA ASP A 176 3.76 -3.95 -9.21
C ASP A 176 4.26 -2.69 -8.50
N GLN A 177 4.56 -2.78 -7.20
CA GLN A 177 4.92 -1.62 -6.38
C GLN A 177 6.24 -0.96 -6.80
N ARG A 178 7.13 -1.69 -7.47
CA ARG A 178 8.46 -1.18 -7.85
C ARG A 178 8.38 -0.29 -9.09
N THR A 179 7.50 -0.65 -10.02
CA THR A 179 7.42 -0.03 -11.35
C THR A 179 6.14 0.76 -11.57
N LEU A 180 5.14 0.59 -10.70
CA LEU A 180 3.78 1.12 -10.84
C LEU A 180 3.07 0.61 -12.11
N THR A 181 3.47 -0.57 -12.57
CA THR A 181 2.88 -1.21 -13.76
C THR A 181 1.64 -1.99 -13.37
N VAL A 182 0.51 -1.72 -14.03
CA VAL A 182 -0.66 -2.59 -13.95
C VAL A 182 -0.37 -3.87 -14.71
N LEU A 183 -0.31 -4.99 -14.00
CA LEU A 183 -0.01 -6.29 -14.55
C LEU A 183 -1.15 -6.79 -15.44
N ASP A 184 -0.78 -7.36 -16.59
CA ASP A 184 -1.72 -7.86 -17.60
C ASP A 184 -1.36 -9.28 -18.08
N TYR A 185 -2.01 -9.75 -19.15
CA TYR A 185 -1.75 -11.07 -19.71
C TYR A 185 -0.35 -11.22 -20.33
N ASN A 186 0.41 -10.13 -20.52
CA ASN A 186 1.76 -10.20 -21.02
C ASN A 186 2.74 -10.75 -19.97
N CYS A 187 3.92 -11.17 -20.45
CA CYS A 187 4.97 -11.67 -19.59
C CYS A 187 5.75 -10.50 -18.97
N PHE A 188 5.40 -10.14 -17.73
CA PHE A 188 6.11 -9.11 -16.97
C PHE A 188 7.46 -9.63 -16.44
N TYR A 189 7.47 -10.79 -15.78
CA TYR A 189 8.67 -11.36 -15.14
C TYR A 189 9.52 -12.28 -16.04
N LYS A 190 9.09 -12.63 -17.27
CA LYS A 190 9.80 -13.63 -18.11
C LYS A 190 10.66 -13.07 -19.26
N ASN A 191 10.57 -11.79 -19.62
CA ASN A 191 11.25 -11.26 -20.81
C ASN A 191 12.44 -10.35 -20.47
N ASN A 192 13.53 -10.48 -21.24
CA ASN A 192 14.79 -9.72 -21.13
C ASN A 192 14.58 -8.19 -21.16
N SER A 193 14.47 -7.64 -19.95
CA SER A 193 15.21 -6.53 -19.33
C SER A 193 15.35 -5.15 -19.97
N GLU A 194 15.17 -4.94 -21.28
CA GLU A 194 15.38 -3.60 -21.86
C GLU A 194 14.08 -2.92 -22.32
N HIS A 195 13.30 -3.52 -23.22
CA HIS A 195 12.11 -2.85 -23.77
C HIS A 195 11.01 -2.62 -22.73
N ASN A 196 10.68 -3.63 -21.92
CA ASN A 196 9.72 -3.47 -20.82
C ASN A 196 10.24 -2.46 -19.78
N TRP A 197 11.55 -2.41 -19.55
CA TRP A 197 12.14 -1.46 -18.62
C TRP A 197 12.06 -0.03 -19.14
N PHE A 198 12.29 0.20 -20.44
CA PHE A 198 12.08 1.52 -21.06
C PHE A 198 10.62 1.97 -20.97
N GLU A 199 9.65 1.12 -21.29
CA GLU A 199 8.22 1.46 -21.23
C GLU A 199 7.74 1.75 -19.79
N GLN A 200 8.26 1.00 -18.81
CA GLN A 200 8.04 1.25 -17.39
C GLN A 200 8.61 2.59 -16.96
N ILE A 201 9.82 2.92 -17.42
CA ILE A 201 10.45 4.22 -17.15
C ILE A 201 9.62 5.34 -17.77
N GLU A 202 9.20 5.21 -19.04
CA GLU A 202 8.38 6.23 -19.70
C GLU A 202 7.06 6.46 -18.99
N THR A 203 6.39 5.39 -18.56
CA THR A 203 5.14 5.47 -17.80
C THR A 203 5.34 6.18 -16.46
N ASN A 204 6.41 5.84 -15.74
CA ASN A 204 6.75 6.43 -14.44
C ASN A 204 7.17 7.91 -14.57
N CYS A 205 7.89 8.27 -15.64
CA CYS A 205 8.19 9.67 -15.98
C CYS A 205 6.93 10.45 -16.34
N LYS A 206 6.02 9.85 -17.12
CA LYS A 206 4.74 10.47 -17.47
C LYS A 206 3.90 10.77 -16.22
N TYR A 207 3.88 9.88 -15.24
CA TYR A 207 3.23 10.18 -13.95
C TYR A 207 3.88 11.35 -13.22
N ALA A 208 5.20 11.51 -13.28
CA ALA A 208 5.85 12.70 -12.73
C ALA A 208 5.41 13.97 -13.47
N GLU A 209 5.41 13.95 -14.81
CA GLU A 209 5.04 15.11 -15.64
C GLU A 209 3.57 15.53 -15.48
N GLU A 210 2.65 14.57 -15.37
CA GLU A 210 1.21 14.85 -15.29
C GLU A 210 0.75 15.19 -13.87
N LEU A 211 1.43 14.67 -12.85
CA LEU A 211 0.97 14.73 -11.45
C LEU A 211 1.82 15.64 -10.56
N ILE A 212 3.01 16.05 -11.02
CA ILE A 212 3.93 16.95 -10.36
C ILE A 212 4.18 18.14 -11.29
N VAL A 213 4.18 19.37 -10.76
CA VAL A 213 4.57 20.54 -11.57
C VAL A 213 6.10 20.52 -11.73
N LEU A 214 6.57 19.93 -12.82
CA LEU A 214 7.98 19.87 -13.19
C LEU A 214 8.40 21.09 -14.01
N SER A 215 9.68 21.47 -13.92
CA SER A 215 10.26 22.49 -14.81
C SER A 215 10.64 21.88 -16.15
N ASP A 216 10.76 22.68 -17.22
CA ASP A 216 11.13 22.21 -18.57
C ASP A 216 12.50 21.48 -18.61
N THR A 217 13.33 21.64 -17.57
CA THR A 217 14.63 20.96 -17.44
C THR A 217 14.56 19.58 -16.77
N ASP A 218 13.41 19.19 -16.24
CA ASP A 218 13.20 17.93 -15.50
C ASP A 218 12.61 16.81 -16.37
N GLN A 219 12.70 16.94 -17.70
CA GLN A 219 12.24 15.91 -18.63
C GLN A 219 13.00 14.60 -18.33
N ARG A 220 12.25 13.54 -17.99
CA ARG A 220 12.72 12.18 -17.63
C ARG A 220 13.00 11.89 -16.14
N VAL A 221 12.51 12.70 -15.20
CA VAL A 221 12.50 12.29 -13.77
C VAL A 221 11.31 11.33 -13.52
N LYS A 222 11.52 10.26 -12.77
CA LYS A 222 10.47 9.28 -12.46
C LYS A 222 9.63 9.74 -11.27
N PHE A 223 8.35 9.39 -11.24
CA PHE A 223 7.48 9.59 -10.07
C PHE A 223 8.10 8.97 -8.80
N THR A 224 8.65 7.76 -8.93
CA THR A 224 9.31 7.05 -7.83
C THR A 224 10.60 7.72 -7.34
N ASP A 225 11.16 8.68 -8.09
CA ASP A 225 12.30 9.48 -7.60
C ASP A 225 11.82 10.59 -6.64
N PHE A 226 10.58 11.06 -6.78
CA PHE A 226 9.95 12.03 -5.87
C PHE A 226 9.28 11.36 -4.67
N PHE A 227 8.67 10.19 -4.88
CA PHE A 227 7.94 9.42 -3.86
C PHE A 227 8.47 7.98 -3.81
N PRO A 228 9.69 7.77 -3.28
CA PRO A 228 10.31 6.45 -3.27
C PRO A 228 9.52 5.48 -2.37
N GLY A 229 9.06 4.36 -2.93
CA GLY A 229 8.30 3.35 -2.17
C GLY A 229 6.82 3.68 -1.97
N SER A 230 6.29 4.73 -2.60
CA SER A 230 4.85 5.00 -2.65
C SER A 230 4.10 3.92 -3.44
N SER A 231 2.87 3.59 -3.02
CA SER A 231 1.92 2.76 -3.80
C SER A 231 1.54 3.39 -5.15
N GLY A 232 1.91 4.65 -5.39
CA GLY A 232 1.76 5.33 -6.67
C GLY A 232 0.45 6.09 -6.86
N PRO A 233 0.18 6.54 -8.10
CA PRO A 233 -1.04 7.23 -8.47
C PRO A 233 -2.32 6.43 -8.17
N PHE A 234 -3.48 7.12 -8.18
CA PHE A 234 -4.75 6.43 -8.00
C PHE A 234 -5.00 5.41 -9.13
N GLY A 235 -5.84 4.41 -8.85
CA GLY A 235 -6.14 3.35 -9.84
C GLY A 235 -6.64 3.88 -11.18
N GLU A 236 -7.36 5.01 -11.21
CA GLU A 236 -7.81 5.66 -12.45
C GLU A 236 -6.69 6.39 -13.22
N GLU A 237 -5.65 6.85 -12.53
CA GLU A 237 -4.49 7.52 -13.11
C GLU A 237 -3.48 6.51 -13.68
N LEU A 238 -3.47 5.27 -13.15
CA LEU A 238 -2.59 4.20 -13.62
C LEU A 238 -2.98 3.67 -15.01
N ALA A 239 -2.01 3.64 -15.92
CA ALA A 239 -2.16 3.03 -17.24
C ALA A 239 -2.39 1.52 -17.13
N GLY A 240 -3.40 1.01 -17.83
CA GLY A 240 -3.76 -0.41 -17.83
C GLY A 240 -5.25 -0.64 -17.60
N LYS A 241 -5.67 -1.91 -17.66
CA LYS A 241 -7.08 -2.30 -17.61
C LYS A 241 -7.50 -2.66 -16.19
N TRP A 242 -8.74 -2.31 -15.86
CA TRP A 242 -9.46 -2.88 -14.72
C TRP A 242 -9.99 -4.27 -15.10
N TYR A 243 -9.83 -5.23 -14.21
CA TYR A 243 -10.27 -6.62 -14.35
C TYR A 243 -11.46 -6.93 -13.45
N ASP A 244 -12.32 -7.85 -13.87
CA ASP A 244 -13.30 -8.46 -12.98
C ASP A 244 -12.64 -9.49 -12.03
N TYR A 245 -13.39 -10.03 -11.07
CA TYR A 245 -12.84 -10.96 -10.08
C TYR A 245 -12.23 -12.23 -10.69
N PRO A 246 -12.89 -12.96 -11.63
CA PRO A 246 -12.27 -14.09 -12.31
C PRO A 246 -10.95 -13.75 -13.00
N GLN A 247 -10.90 -12.63 -13.73
CA GLN A 247 -9.69 -12.17 -14.43
C GLN A 247 -8.59 -11.77 -13.44
N ALA A 248 -8.93 -11.04 -12.37
CA ALA A 248 -7.99 -10.63 -11.33
C ALA A 248 -7.33 -11.86 -10.67
N LYS A 249 -8.12 -12.89 -10.37
CA LYS A 249 -7.62 -14.17 -9.84
C LYS A 249 -6.64 -14.86 -10.80
N GLU A 250 -6.91 -14.81 -12.10
CA GLU A 250 -6.01 -15.35 -13.12
C GLU A 250 -4.69 -14.55 -13.16
N MET A 251 -4.76 -13.21 -13.13
CA MET A 251 -3.59 -12.33 -13.11
C MET A 251 -2.68 -12.61 -11.92
N LEU A 252 -3.23 -12.67 -10.71
CA LEU A 252 -2.44 -12.93 -9.51
C LEU A 252 -1.70 -14.26 -9.58
N LYS A 253 -2.42 -15.33 -9.95
CA LYS A 253 -1.83 -16.67 -10.06
C LYS A 253 -0.71 -16.70 -11.10
N LYS A 254 -0.97 -16.18 -12.29
CA LYS A 254 0.01 -16.15 -13.38
C LYS A 254 1.28 -15.40 -12.95
N HIS A 255 1.14 -14.20 -12.40
CA HIS A 255 2.28 -13.36 -12.07
C HIS A 255 3.06 -13.85 -10.86
N ARG A 256 2.37 -14.42 -9.86
CA ARG A 256 3.04 -15.08 -8.73
C ARG A 256 3.83 -16.31 -9.17
N GLU A 257 3.25 -17.16 -10.03
CA GLU A 257 3.98 -18.29 -10.63
C GLU A 257 5.17 -17.84 -11.48
N ASP A 258 5.02 -16.75 -12.25
CA ASP A 258 6.11 -16.19 -13.03
C ASP A 258 7.23 -15.66 -12.11
N LYS A 259 6.88 -14.98 -11.01
CA LYS A 259 7.84 -14.49 -10.01
C LYS A 259 8.59 -15.62 -9.32
N MET A 260 7.90 -16.69 -8.92
CA MET A 260 8.52 -17.86 -8.27
C MET A 260 9.59 -18.55 -9.15
N ARG A 261 9.53 -18.39 -10.48
CA ARG A 261 10.54 -18.94 -11.40
C ARG A 261 11.84 -18.13 -11.42
N LEU A 262 11.90 -16.92 -10.83
CA LEU A 262 13.08 -16.06 -10.84
C LEU A 262 14.16 -16.42 -9.80
N ASN A 263 14.01 -17.53 -9.07
CA ASN A 263 14.91 -17.93 -7.98
C ASN A 263 15.09 -16.83 -6.91
N GLU A 264 14.06 -15.99 -6.74
CA GLU A 264 13.94 -15.00 -5.68
C GLU A 264 13.05 -15.55 -4.55
N PRO A 265 13.22 -15.10 -3.30
CA PRO A 265 12.35 -15.51 -2.20
C PRO A 265 10.87 -15.16 -2.48
N ALA A 266 9.94 -16.03 -2.06
CA ALA A 266 8.51 -15.87 -2.34
C ALA A 266 7.93 -14.56 -1.77
N TRP A 267 8.45 -14.10 -0.63
CA TRP A 267 8.06 -12.84 0.03
C TRP A 267 8.50 -11.57 -0.73
N THR A 268 9.13 -11.70 -1.91
CA THR A 268 9.52 -10.56 -2.78
C THR A 268 8.48 -10.19 -3.84
N PHE A 269 7.33 -10.88 -3.86
CA PHE A 269 6.20 -10.53 -4.72
C PHE A 269 5.42 -9.38 -4.11
N TRP A 270 5.88 -8.14 -4.36
CA TRP A 270 5.28 -6.92 -3.84
C TRP A 270 4.36 -6.29 -4.89
N CYS A 271 3.07 -6.55 -4.74
CA CYS A 271 2.04 -6.01 -5.60
C CYS A 271 0.88 -5.49 -4.75
N ASP A 272 0.23 -4.45 -5.24
CA ASP A 272 -0.99 -3.89 -4.66
C ASP A 272 -2.21 -4.27 -5.48
N TRP A 273 -3.30 -4.53 -4.79
CA TRP A 273 -4.63 -4.50 -5.35
C TRP A 273 -5.20 -3.10 -5.24
N HIS A 274 -5.33 -2.41 -6.37
CA HIS A 274 -6.25 -1.28 -6.47
C HIS A 274 -7.63 -1.83 -6.78
N ALA A 275 -8.66 -1.38 -6.05
CA ALA A 275 -10.03 -1.87 -6.22
C ALA A 275 -11.09 -0.76 -6.13
N THR A 276 -12.19 -0.96 -6.87
CA THR A 276 -13.40 -0.12 -6.84
C THR A 276 -14.65 -0.96 -7.18
N PHE A 277 -15.85 -0.37 -7.06
CA PHE A 277 -17.13 -1.05 -7.30
C PHE A 277 -17.41 -1.36 -8.78
#